data_AF-A0A6M1SYE5-F1
#
_entry.id   AF-A0A6M1SYE5-F1
#
_cell.length_a   1.000
_cell.length_b   1.000
_cell.length_c   1.000
_cell.angle_alpha   90.00
_cell.angle_beta   90.00
_cell.angle_gamma   90.00
#
_symmetry.space_group_name_H-M   'P 1'
#
loop_
_entity.id
_entity.type
_entity.pdbx_description
1 polymer ?
#
loop_
_entity_poly.entity_id
_entity_poly.type
_entity_poly.pdbx_seq_one_letter_code
_entity_poly.pdbx_strand_id
1 'polypeptide(L)' 'MDRGETREAISIGPRIVASGGFDALYREGMALIESVAAYLDDQGRIESRVLPREVGFLYATESMRLTTRLMQLAS' A
#
# COMPACT_ATOMS: atom_id res chain seq x y z
N MET A 1 33.67 -10.51 40.68
CA MET A 1 33.58 -11.13 39.35
C MET A 1 32.21 -10.80 38.78
N ASP A 2 32.20 -9.86 37.85
CA ASP A 2 31.05 -9.40 37.10
C ASP A 2 30.69 -10.45 36.05
N ARG A 3 29.55 -11.14 36.19
CA ARG A 3 29.03 -12.04 35.16
C ARG A 3 27.93 -11.31 34.42
N GLY A 4 28.31 -10.84 33.24
CA GLY A 4 27.46 -10.11 32.31
C GLY A 4 26.09 -10.75 32.15
N GLU A 5 25.09 -9.91 32.36
CA GLU A 5 23.68 -10.14 32.05
C GLU A 5 23.57 -10.46 30.55
N THR A 6 23.50 -11.74 30.22
CA THR A 6 23.18 -12.19 28.86
C THR A 6 21.78 -11.70 28.53
N ARG A 7 21.69 -10.58 27.79
CA ARG A 7 20.45 -10.12 27.16
C ARG A 7 19.88 -11.27 26.33
N GLU A 8 18.85 -11.90 26.87
CA GLU A 8 18.10 -12.96 26.22
C GLU A 8 17.58 -12.45 24.87
N ALA A 9 17.81 -13.21 23.80
CA ALA A 9 17.38 -12.82 22.47
C ALA A 9 15.85 -12.75 22.41
N ILE A 10 15.33 -11.55 22.20
CA ILE A 10 13.89 -11.30 22.05
C ILE A 10 13.44 -11.89 20.72
N SER A 11 12.59 -12.91 20.76
CA SER A 11 11.92 -13.41 19.55
C SER A 11 10.92 -12.36 19.04
N ILE A 12 11.21 -11.80 17.86
CA ILE A 12 10.44 -10.71 17.23
C ILE A 12 9.22 -11.27 16.50
N GLY A 13 9.32 -12.45 15.89
CA GLY A 13 8.23 -13.07 15.10
C GLY A 13 6.91 -13.18 15.86
N PRO A 14 6.88 -13.81 17.06
CA PRO A 14 5.67 -13.90 17.88
C PRO A 14 5.15 -12.54 18.35
N ARG A 15 6.04 -11.55 18.58
CA ARG A 15 5.64 -10.19 18.99
C ARG A 15 4.98 -9.41 17.86
N ILE A 16 5.46 -9.54 16.63
CA ILE A 16 4.84 -8.90 15.45
C ILE A 16 3.43 -9.44 15.25
N VAL A 17 3.25 -10.77 15.30
CA VAL A 17 1.94 -11.41 15.18
C VAL A 17 1.01 -11.00 16.35
N ALA A 18 1.51 -11.00 17.58
CA ALA A 18 0.71 -10.61 18.76
C ALA A 18 0.34 -9.11 18.78
N SER A 19 1.11 -8.25 18.11
CA SER A 19 0.88 -6.79 18.13
C SER A 19 -0.28 -6.33 17.25
N GLY A 20 -0.81 -7.18 16.36
CA GLY A 20 -1.90 -6.83 15.44
C GLY A 20 -1.58 -5.73 14.43
N GLY A 21 -0.36 -5.19 14.41
CA GLY A 21 0.06 -4.10 13.53
C GLY A 21 0.04 -4.50 12.06
N PHE A 22 0.37 -5.76 11.76
CA PHE A 22 0.30 -6.30 10.39
C PHE A 22 -1.14 -6.31 9.86
N ASP A 23 -2.10 -6.78 10.67
CA ASP A 23 -3.51 -6.83 10.27
C ASP A 23 -4.10 -5.45 10.01
N ALA A 24 -3.72 -4.44 10.81
CA ALA A 24 -4.15 -3.06 10.62
C ALA A 24 -3.61 -2.48 9.30
N LEU A 25 -2.30 -2.65 9.05
CA LEU A 25 -1.66 -2.21 7.82
C LEU A 25 -2.22 -2.92 6.58
N TYR A 26 -2.51 -4.22 6.68
CA TYR A 26 -3.12 -4.99 5.60
C TYR A 26 -4.51 -4.47 5.24
N ARG A 27 -5.36 -4.21 6.26
CA ARG A 27 -6.70 -3.63 6.04
C ARG A 27 -6.63 -2.24 5.41
N GLU A 28 -5.71 -1.40 5.87
CA GLU A 28 -5.49 -0.07 5.29
C GLU A 28 -5.04 -0.16 3.83
N GLY A 29 -4.12 -1.08 3.51
CA GLY A 29 -3.68 -1.34 2.15
C GLY A 29 -4.82 -1.79 1.24
N MET A 30 -5.68 -2.70 1.72
CA MET A 30 -6.85 -3.16 0.96
C MET A 30 -7.88 -2.05 0.73
N ALA A 31 -8.16 -1.22 1.74
CA ALA A 31 -9.06 -0.08 1.61
C ALA A 31 -8.51 0.96 0.60
N LEU A 32 -7.19 1.19 0.59
CA LEU A 32 -6.55 2.06 -0.39
C LEU A 32 -6.73 1.50 -1.82
N ILE A 33 -6.50 0.20 -2.02
CA ILE A 33 -6.69 -0.46 -3.33
C ILE A 33 -8.13 -0.30 -3.82
N GLU A 34 -9.12 -0.55 -2.96
CA GLU A 34 -10.54 -0.40 -3.29
C GLU A 34 -10.88 1.05 -3.67
N SER A 35 -10.40 2.03 -2.90
CA SER A 35 -10.66 3.45 -3.18
C SER A 35 -10.07 3.90 -4.52
N VAL A 36 -8.88 3.41 -4.89
CA VAL A 36 -8.23 3.73 -6.15
C VAL A 36 -8.96 3.07 -7.31
N ALA A 37 -9.38 1.81 -7.16
CA ALA A 37 -10.17 1.12 -8.17
C ALA A 37 -11.49 1.85 -8.44
N ALA A 38 -12.24 2.17 -7.38
CA ALA A 38 -13.49 2.92 -7.48
C ALA A 38 -13.32 4.27 -8.19
N TYR A 39 -12.24 5.00 -7.88
CA TYR A 39 -11.95 6.25 -8.56
C TYR A 39 -11.62 6.05 -10.04
N LEU A 40 -10.74 5.11 -10.39
CA LEU A 40 -10.32 4.90 -11.79
C LEU A 40 -11.47 4.40 -12.68
N ASP A 41 -12.40 3.63 -12.12
CA ASP A 41 -13.55 3.08 -12.84
C ASP A 41 -14.64 4.13 -13.11
N ASP A 42 -14.78 5.13 -12.23
CA ASP A 42 -15.82 6.17 -12.31
C ASP A 42 -15.23 7.57 -12.53
N GLN A 43 -15.07 8.35 -11.45
CA GLN A 43 -14.74 9.77 -11.52
C GLN A 43 -13.43 10.04 -12.28
N GLY A 44 -12.39 9.23 -12.09
CA GLY A 44 -11.12 9.35 -12.80
C GLY A 44 -11.26 9.19 -14.31
N ARG A 45 -12.20 8.36 -14.78
CA ARG A 45 -12.52 8.23 -16.20
C ARG A 45 -13.24 9.46 -16.74
N ILE A 46 -14.06 10.13 -15.93
CA ILE A 46 -14.75 11.37 -16.32
C ILE A 46 -13.75 12.53 -16.38
N GLU A 47 -12.96 12.70 -15.32
CA GLU A 47 -11.98 13.77 -15.19
C GLU A 47 -10.88 13.65 -16.26
N SER A 48 -10.41 12.45 -16.56
CA SER A 48 -9.37 12.24 -17.58
C SER A 48 -9.81 12.61 -19.00
N ARG A 49 -11.11 12.56 -19.30
CA ARG A 49 -11.65 12.87 -20.65
C ARG A 49 -11.62 14.35 -21.00
N VAL A 50 -11.63 15.24 -20.01
CA VAL A 50 -11.62 16.69 -20.23
C VAL A 50 -10.20 17.26 -20.20
N LEU A 51 -9.19 16.44 -19.92
CA LEU A 51 -7.79 16.86 -19.88
C LEU A 51 -7.26 17.16 -21.29
N PRO A 52 -6.35 18.15 -21.42
CA PRO A 52 -5.55 18.30 -22.63
C PRO A 52 -4.77 17.02 -22.95
N ARG A 53 -4.54 16.74 -24.23
CA ARG A 53 -3.95 15.48 -24.72
C ARG A 53 -2.67 15.05 -23.97
N GLU A 54 -1.76 15.99 -23.73
CA GLU A 54 -0.50 15.74 -23.04
C GLU A 54 -0.71 15.35 -21.57
N VAL A 55 -1.63 16.03 -20.89
CA VAL A 55 -1.98 15.74 -19.49
C VAL A 55 -2.73 14.41 -19.38
N GLY A 56 -3.62 14.10 -20.33
CA GLY A 56 -4.31 12.81 -20.39
C GLY A 56 -3.35 11.63 -20.60
N PHE A 57 -2.30 11.81 -21.41
CA PHE A 57 -1.25 10.79 -21.57
C PHE A 57 -0.47 10.54 -20.27
N LEU A 58 -0.12 11.61 -19.55
CA LEU A 58 0.54 11.50 -18.25
C LEU A 58 -0.36 10.81 -17.22
N TYR A 59 -1.63 11.20 -17.15
CA TYR A 59 -2.63 10.57 -16.29
C TYR A 59 -2.74 9.06 -16.54
N ALA A 60 -2.82 8.64 -17.81
CA ALA A 60 -2.89 7.23 -18.16
C ALA A 60 -1.63 6.46 -17.71
N THR A 61 -0.45 7.04 -17.94
CA THR A 61 0.84 6.43 -17.56
C THR A 61 0.96 6.28 -16.05
N GLU A 62 0.66 7.32 -15.29
CA GLU A 62 0.77 7.31 -13.83
C GLU A 62 -0.32 6.45 -13.17
N SER A 63 -1.52 6.38 -13.76
CA SER A 63 -2.57 5.47 -13.28
C SER A 63 -2.17 4.01 -13.42
N MET A 64 -1.57 3.61 -14.56
CA MET A 64 -1.05 2.24 -14.74
C MET A 64 0.12 1.94 -13.80
N ARG A 65 1.01 2.92 -13.58
CA ARG A 65 2.12 2.78 -12.61
C ARG A 65 1.59 2.58 -11.20
N LEU A 66 0.60 3.37 -10.81
CA LEU A 66 -0.05 3.30 -9.51
C LEU A 66 -0.72 1.93 -9.31
N THR A 67 -1.54 1.47 -10.24
CA THR A 67 -2.21 0.16 -10.13
C THR A 67 -1.21 -0.99 -10.06
N THR A 68 -0.14 -0.95 -10.84
CA THR A 68 0.93 -1.96 -10.78
C THR A 68 1.57 -2.01 -9.40
N ARG A 69 1.90 -0.86 -8.81
CA ARG A 69 2.48 -0.79 -7.46
C ARG A 69 1.51 -1.30 -6.39
N LEU A 70 0.24 -0.96 -6.51
CA LEU A 70 -0.80 -1.43 -5.59
C LEU A 70 -0.95 -2.95 -5.62
N MET A 71 -0.95 -3.55 -6.82
CA MET A 71 -0.98 -5.01 -6.96
C MET A 71 0.27 -5.69 -6.36
N GLN A 72 1.44 -5.07 -6.48
CA GLN A 72 2.68 -5.56 -5.86
C GLN A 72 2.67 -5.48 -4.32
N LEU A 73 1.95 -4.51 -3.75
CA LEU A 73 1.76 -4.41 -2.29
C LEU A 73 0.76 -5.44 -1.76
N ALA A 74 -0.14 -5.92 -2.61
CA ALA A 74 -1.17 -6.90 -2.27
C ALA A 74 -0.73 -8.36 -2.45
N SER A 75 0.38 -8.62 -3.14
CA SER A 75 0.94 -9.95 -3.44
C SER A 75 1.90 -10.45 -2.37
#